data_AF-A0A5A7NA41-F1
#
_entry.id   AF-A0A5A7NA41-F1
#
_cell.length_a   1.000
_cell.length_b   1.000
_cell.length_c   1.000
_cell.angle_alpha   90.00
_cell.angle_beta   90.00
_cell.angle_gamma   90.00
#
_symmetry.space_group_name_H-M   'P 1'
#
loop_
_entity.id
_entity.type
_entity.pdbx_description
1 polymer ?
#
loop_
_entity_poly.entity_id
_entity_poly.type
_entity_poly.pdbx_seq_one_letter_code
_entity_poly.pdbx_strand_id
1 'polypeptide(L)'
;MALDVYQRLKIWDRPVRLFHWINLLCFLGLLGVGLVIFYGGDLGISNDGKIALKQIHVLIGYVFAANLLVRIIWGFVGSPHARWRHLFAFGPRYRERLARYLRKDGDTDPLHNAGHNPLGQLSVFVLYLLLLSQAVTGLFLAGSDLFWPPVGHLIAEWIAAPGVAPADLVPYAKPLYDPEHYAEMRSLRAPFISLHVYGFYA
;
A
#
# COMPACT_ATOMS: atom_id res chain seq x y z
N MET A 1 13.90 36.51 -35.35
CA MET A 1 13.76 35.97 -33.98
C MET A 1 12.47 35.17 -33.94
N ALA A 2 12.55 33.84 -34.12
CA ALA A 2 11.38 32.97 -34.03
C ALA A 2 11.04 32.79 -32.55
N LEU A 3 9.80 33.09 -32.17
CA LEU A 3 9.32 32.79 -30.83
C LEU A 3 9.05 31.29 -30.77
N ASP A 4 9.78 30.57 -29.92
CA ASP A 4 9.48 29.17 -29.64
C ASP A 4 8.07 29.07 -29.05
N VAL A 5 7.14 28.51 -29.84
CA VAL A 5 5.76 28.28 -29.40
C VAL A 5 5.76 27.03 -28.51
N TYR A 6 5.79 27.23 -27.19
CA TYR A 6 5.66 26.14 -26.23
C TYR A 6 4.24 25.56 -26.27
N GLN A 7 4.11 24.28 -26.68
CA GLN A 7 2.85 23.54 -26.57
C GLN A 7 2.76 22.79 -25.24
N ARG A 8 1.63 22.93 -24.55
CA ARG A 8 1.33 22.15 -23.32
C ARG A 8 0.80 20.77 -23.68
N LEU A 9 1.59 19.73 -23.43
CA LEU A 9 1.15 18.34 -23.56
C LEU A 9 0.52 17.85 -22.24
N LYS A 10 -0.72 17.36 -22.31
CA LYS A 10 -1.39 16.72 -21.16
C LYS A 10 -1.01 15.25 -21.10
N ILE A 11 -0.06 14.93 -20.23
CA ILE A 11 0.41 13.55 -20.08
C ILE A 11 -0.47 12.79 -19.08
N TRP A 12 -0.69 13.35 -17.89
CA TRP A 12 -1.46 12.68 -16.83
C TRP A 12 -2.89 13.22 -16.81
N ASP A 13 -3.86 12.33 -16.68
CA ASP A 13 -5.25 12.71 -16.49
C ASP A 13 -5.53 13.14 -15.05
N ARG A 14 -6.76 13.63 -14.80
CA ARG A 14 -7.19 14.05 -13.46
C ARG A 14 -7.18 12.89 -12.46
N PRO A 15 -7.71 11.69 -12.77
CA PRO A 15 -7.69 10.56 -11.85
C PRO A 15 -6.29 10.14 -11.41
N VAL A 16 -5.30 10.13 -12.29
CA VAL A 16 -3.90 9.81 -11.92
C VAL A 16 -3.34 10.84 -10.93
N ARG A 17 -3.63 12.13 -11.12
CA ARG A 17 -3.20 13.17 -10.17
C ARG A 17 -3.89 13.06 -8.81
N LEU A 18 -5.20 12.79 -8.80
CA LEU A 18 -5.95 12.60 -7.56
C LEU A 18 -5.42 11.38 -6.80
N PHE A 19 -5.23 10.25 -7.50
CA PHE A 19 -4.62 9.07 -6.93
C PHE A 19 -3.29 9.42 -6.25
N HIS A 20 -2.39 10.11 -6.97
CA HIS A 20 -1.07 10.45 -6.45
C HIS A 20 -1.14 11.26 -5.15
N TRP A 21 -1.92 12.35 -5.12
CA TRP A 21 -1.99 13.22 -3.94
C TRP A 21 -2.70 12.55 -2.77
N ILE A 22 -3.79 11.80 -3.01
CA ILE A 22 -4.47 11.04 -1.95
C ILE A 22 -3.52 9.99 -1.38
N ASN A 23 -2.82 9.25 -2.25
CA ASN A 23 -1.92 8.18 -1.81
C ASN A 23 -0.70 8.74 -1.06
N LEU A 24 -0.19 9.91 -1.44
CA LEU A 24 0.88 10.60 -0.72
C LEU A 24 0.41 11.02 0.68
N LEU A 25 -0.77 11.63 0.81
CA LEU A 25 -1.30 12.03 2.12
C LEU A 25 -1.57 10.83 3.02
N CYS A 26 -2.16 9.76 2.47
CA CYS A 26 -2.34 8.51 3.20
C CYS A 26 -1.00 7.92 3.63
N PHE A 27 0.00 7.88 2.76
CA PHE A 27 1.34 7.40 3.08
C PHE A 27 1.97 8.18 4.25
N LEU A 28 1.91 9.51 4.21
CA LEU A 28 2.45 10.35 5.31
C LEU A 28 1.68 10.14 6.63
N GLY A 29 0.36 9.98 6.57
CA GLY A 29 -0.45 9.66 7.74
C GLY A 29 -0.15 8.28 8.32
N LEU A 30 -0.04 7.26 7.47
CA LEU A 30 0.32 5.90 7.85
C LEU A 30 1.74 5.83 8.42
N LEU A 31 2.70 6.56 7.84
CA LEU A 31 4.06 6.73 8.36
C LEU A 31 4.02 7.31 9.77
N GLY A 32 3.35 8.45 9.94
CA GLY A 32 3.29 9.16 11.22
C GLY A 32 2.65 8.32 12.33
N VAL A 33 1.45 7.78 12.08
CA VAL A 33 0.74 6.94 13.06
C VAL A 33 1.48 5.61 13.27
N GLY A 34 2.03 5.02 12.20
CA GLY A 34 2.80 3.79 12.24
C GLY A 34 4.05 3.90 13.12
N LEU A 35 4.75 5.04 13.09
CA LEU A 35 5.90 5.28 13.96
C LEU A 35 5.48 5.35 15.43
N VAL A 36 4.37 6.01 15.74
CA VAL A 36 3.83 6.06 17.12
C VAL A 36 3.41 4.68 17.59
N ILE A 37 2.81 3.85 16.71
CA ILE A 37 2.48 2.45 17.04
C ILE A 37 3.76 1.65 17.31
N PHE A 38 4.77 1.80 16.45
CA PHE A 38 6.03 1.06 16.54
C PHE A 38 6.77 1.35 17.85
N TYR A 39 6.87 2.63 18.23
CA TYR A 39 7.49 3.06 19.50
C TYR A 39 6.49 3.15 20.67
N GLY A 40 5.27 2.64 20.53
CA GLY A 40 4.21 2.83 21.53
C GLY A 40 4.55 2.25 22.91
N GLY A 41 5.44 1.25 22.98
CA GLY A 41 5.99 0.75 24.24
C GLY A 41 6.88 1.78 24.93
N ASP A 42 7.84 2.34 24.20
CA ASP A 42 8.79 3.34 24.69
C ASP A 42 8.09 4.67 25.04
N LEU A 43 7.00 4.98 24.34
CA LEU A 43 6.17 6.17 24.56
C LEU A 43 5.14 6.00 25.70
N GLY A 44 5.09 4.83 26.36
CA GLY A 44 4.18 4.60 27.48
C GLY A 44 2.69 4.56 27.08
N ILE A 45 2.37 4.23 25.83
CA ILE A 45 0.99 4.19 25.35
C ILE A 45 0.26 2.99 25.94
N SER A 46 -0.91 3.24 26.55
CA SER A 46 -1.79 2.21 27.12
C SER A 46 -2.34 1.25 26.05
N ASN A 47 -2.94 0.13 26.47
CA ASN A 47 -3.60 -0.77 25.52
C ASN A 47 -4.73 -0.08 24.76
N ASP A 48 -5.57 0.70 25.43
CA ASP A 48 -6.64 1.48 24.79
C ASP A 48 -6.07 2.50 23.79
N GLY A 49 -4.97 3.16 24.15
CA GLY A 49 -4.26 4.05 23.23
C GLY A 49 -3.71 3.33 22.01
N LYS A 50 -3.16 2.11 22.16
CA LYS A 50 -2.70 1.29 21.04
C LYS A 50 -3.85 0.86 20.15
N ILE A 51 -5.01 0.49 20.72
CA ILE A 51 -6.22 0.17 19.96
C ILE A 51 -6.65 1.39 19.14
N ALA A 52 -6.77 2.56 19.77
CA ALA A 52 -7.18 3.79 19.09
C ALA A 52 -6.22 4.17 17.96
N LEU A 53 -4.89 4.10 18.20
CA LEU A 53 -3.89 4.36 17.17
C LEU A 53 -4.00 3.39 15.99
N LYS A 54 -4.18 2.09 16.27
CA LYS A 54 -4.39 1.08 15.22
C LYS A 54 -5.67 1.32 14.44
N GLN A 55 -6.77 1.70 15.10
CA GLN A 55 -8.02 2.05 14.43
C GLN A 55 -7.82 3.23 13.46
N ILE A 56 -7.15 4.29 13.92
CA ILE A 56 -6.82 5.44 13.06
C ILE A 56 -5.93 5.00 11.88
N HIS A 57 -4.89 4.21 12.15
CA HIS A 57 -4.01 3.69 11.11
C HIS A 57 -4.78 2.86 10.07
N VAL A 58 -5.66 1.97 10.51
CA VAL A 58 -6.48 1.13 9.63
C VAL A 58 -7.49 1.95 8.83
N LEU A 59 -8.12 2.97 9.42
CA LEU A 59 -9.03 3.86 8.68
C LEU A 59 -8.30 4.58 7.53
N ILE A 60 -7.11 5.11 7.79
CA ILE A 60 -6.27 5.70 6.73
C ILE A 60 -5.86 4.62 5.72
N GLY A 61 -5.55 3.42 6.19
CA GLY A 61 -5.22 2.25 5.39
C GLY A 61 -6.36 1.82 4.45
N TYR A 62 -7.61 1.94 4.86
CA TYR A 62 -8.77 1.68 4.00
C TYR A 62 -8.90 2.72 2.89
N VAL A 63 -8.70 4.01 3.20
CA VAL A 63 -8.68 5.05 2.16
C VAL A 63 -7.55 4.80 1.17
N PHE A 64 -6.36 4.46 1.67
CA PHE A 64 -5.20 4.08 0.88
C PHE A 64 -5.50 2.89 -0.05
N ALA A 65 -6.00 1.78 0.50
CA ALA A 65 -6.27 0.55 -0.25
C ALA A 65 -7.39 0.75 -1.27
N ALA A 66 -8.46 1.49 -0.93
CA ALA A 66 -9.53 1.82 -1.85
C ALA A 66 -9.03 2.71 -3.01
N ASN A 67 -8.23 3.74 -2.71
CA ASN A 67 -7.64 4.60 -3.73
C ASN A 67 -6.66 3.82 -4.63
N LEU A 68 -5.88 2.90 -4.06
CA LEU A 68 -5.02 1.99 -4.82
C LEU A 68 -5.84 1.08 -5.74
N LEU A 69 -6.96 0.51 -5.25
CA LEU A 69 -7.86 -0.30 -6.07
C LEU A 69 -8.45 0.49 -7.25
N VAL A 70 -8.88 1.73 -7.02
CA VAL A 70 -9.33 2.63 -8.10
C VAL A 70 -8.22 2.82 -9.12
N ARG A 71 -6.97 3.02 -8.68
CA ARG A 71 -5.82 3.13 -9.58
C ARG A 71 -5.53 1.84 -10.33
N ILE A 72 -5.73 0.67 -9.71
CA ILE A 72 -5.58 -0.63 -10.36
C ILE A 72 -6.55 -0.71 -11.54
N ILE A 73 -7.83 -0.42 -11.28
CA ILE A 73 -8.90 -0.41 -12.29
C ILE A 73 -8.59 0.61 -13.40
N TRP A 74 -8.15 1.81 -13.01
CA TRP A 74 -7.79 2.87 -13.96
C TRP A 74 -6.61 2.49 -14.87
N GLY A 75 -5.73 1.58 -14.43
CA GLY A 75 -4.66 1.03 -15.27
C GLY A 75 -5.17 0.22 -16.47
N PHE A 76 -6.44 -0.21 -16.47
CA PHE A 76 -7.06 -0.92 -17.60
C PHE A 76 -7.86 0.03 -18.50
N VAL A 77 -8.68 0.90 -17.92
CA VAL A 77 -9.66 1.72 -18.65
C VAL A 77 -9.26 3.18 -18.87
N GLY A 78 -8.20 3.64 -18.19
CA GLY A 78 -7.79 5.04 -18.19
C GLY A 78 -7.12 5.53 -19.47
N SER A 79 -6.63 6.77 -19.41
CA SER A 79 -5.90 7.41 -20.51
C SER A 79 -4.66 6.60 -20.93
N PRO A 80 -4.15 6.76 -22.18
CA PRO A 80 -3.02 5.97 -22.68
C PRO A 80 -1.84 5.90 -21.70
N HIS A 81 -1.40 7.03 -21.14
CA HIS A 81 -0.29 7.10 -20.19
C HIS A 81 -0.60 6.49 -18.80
N ALA A 82 -1.87 6.27 -18.45
CA ALA A 82 -2.26 5.64 -17.19
C ALA A 82 -2.22 4.10 -17.25
N ARG A 83 -2.21 3.52 -18.46
CA ARG A 83 -2.39 2.09 -18.69
C ARG A 83 -1.20 1.26 -18.23
N TRP A 84 -1.46 0.03 -17.79
CA TRP A 84 -0.43 -0.91 -17.30
C TRP A 84 0.71 -1.16 -18.28
N ARG A 85 0.42 -1.19 -19.58
CA ARG A 85 1.45 -1.37 -20.62
C ARG A 85 2.57 -0.32 -20.57
N HIS A 86 2.28 0.88 -20.07
CA HIS A 86 3.25 1.97 -19.91
C HIS A 86 3.93 1.96 -18.54
N LEU A 87 3.46 1.12 -17.61
CA LEU A 87 4.02 0.95 -16.27
C LEU A 87 4.92 -0.29 -16.19
N PHE A 88 4.63 -1.33 -16.98
CA PHE A 88 5.39 -2.58 -16.99
C PHE A 88 6.85 -2.41 -17.46
N ALA A 89 7.77 -2.52 -16.51
CA ALA A 89 9.22 -2.43 -16.72
C ALA A 89 9.85 -3.80 -17.06
N PHE A 90 9.24 -4.55 -17.98
CA PHE A 90 9.71 -5.88 -18.38
C PHE A 90 9.56 -6.13 -19.89
N GLY A 91 10.27 -7.16 -20.38
CA GLY A 91 10.25 -7.61 -21.77
C GLY A 91 11.32 -6.97 -22.69
N PRO A 92 11.45 -7.45 -23.93
CA PRO A 92 12.52 -7.05 -24.86
C PRO A 92 12.54 -5.54 -25.15
N ARG A 93 11.35 -4.96 -25.37
CA ARG A 93 11.20 -3.52 -25.67
C ARG A 93 11.66 -2.60 -24.52
N TYR A 94 11.37 -2.98 -23.27
CA TYR A 94 11.84 -2.23 -22.11
C TYR A 94 13.36 -2.34 -21.96
N ARG A 95 13.93 -3.54 -22.14
CA ARG A 95 15.39 -3.78 -22.07
C ARG A 95 16.15 -2.95 -23.10
N GLU A 96 15.64 -2.88 -24.33
CA GLU A 96 16.22 -2.06 -25.39
C GLU A 96 16.18 -0.57 -25.03
N ARG A 97 15.03 -0.06 -24.57
CA ARG A 97 14.89 1.33 -24.11
C ARG A 97 15.83 1.65 -22.95
N LEU A 98 15.93 0.76 -21.97
CA LEU A 98 16.83 0.92 -20.83
C LEU A 98 18.29 0.94 -21.29
N ALA A 99 18.70 0.05 -22.19
CA ALA A 99 20.07 0.00 -22.71
C ALA A 99 20.44 1.27 -23.48
N ARG A 100 19.55 1.77 -24.34
CA ARG A 100 19.72 3.07 -25.04
C ARG A 100 19.83 4.23 -24.05
N TYR A 101 18.97 4.25 -23.03
CA TYR A 101 18.97 5.26 -21.98
C TYR A 101 20.30 5.26 -21.19
N LEU A 102 20.81 4.08 -20.81
CA LEU A 102 22.06 3.94 -20.06
C LEU A 102 23.31 4.28 -20.88
N ARG A 103 23.31 3.97 -22.18
CA ARG A 103 24.41 4.34 -23.09
C ARG A 103 24.48 5.84 -23.40
N LYS A 104 23.49 6.63 -22.95
CA LYS A 104 23.34 8.05 -23.30
C LYS A 104 23.26 8.28 -24.81
N ASP A 105 22.79 7.28 -25.56
CA ASP A 105 22.62 7.32 -27.02
C ASP A 105 21.51 8.30 -27.47
N GLY A 106 21.04 9.17 -26.55
CA GLY A 106 19.89 10.04 -26.74
C GLY A 106 18.59 9.25 -26.79
N ASP A 107 17.64 9.58 -25.91
CA ASP A 107 16.25 9.27 -26.24
C ASP A 107 15.77 10.39 -27.18
N THR A 108 15.67 10.06 -28.46
CA THR A 108 15.43 11.00 -29.56
C THR A 108 13.96 11.38 -29.73
N ASP A 109 13.05 10.84 -28.92
CA ASP A 109 11.63 11.19 -28.96
C ASP A 109 11.09 11.58 -27.58
N PRO A 110 10.99 12.91 -27.30
CA PRO A 110 10.38 13.44 -26.09
C PRO A 110 8.96 12.93 -25.82
N LEU A 111 8.24 12.50 -26.86
CA LEU A 111 6.87 11.97 -26.75
C LEU A 111 6.86 10.52 -26.27
N HIS A 112 7.89 9.73 -26.59
CA HIS A 112 8.01 8.33 -26.16
C HIS A 112 8.25 8.17 -24.65
N ASN A 113 8.92 9.14 -24.05
CA ASN A 113 9.16 9.22 -22.60
C ASN A 113 8.21 10.17 -21.88
N ALA A 114 7.16 10.66 -22.56
CA ALA A 114 6.15 11.51 -21.96
C ALA A 114 5.44 10.73 -20.83
N GLY A 115 5.93 10.89 -19.61
CA GLY A 115 5.53 10.12 -18.43
C GLY A 115 6.73 9.74 -17.57
N HIS A 116 7.45 8.68 -17.95
CA HIS A 116 8.62 8.20 -17.23
C HIS A 116 9.72 7.79 -18.22
N ASN A 117 10.97 8.13 -17.89
CA ASN A 117 12.13 7.47 -18.51
C ASN A 117 12.20 5.99 -18.06
N PRO A 118 13.01 5.12 -18.70
CA PRO A 118 13.07 3.71 -18.33
C PRO A 118 13.36 3.44 -16.84
N LEU A 119 14.27 4.20 -16.21
CA LEU A 119 14.53 4.06 -14.77
C LEU A 119 13.35 4.48 -13.91
N GLY A 120 12.66 5.57 -14.29
CA GLY A 120 11.44 6.04 -13.63
C GLY A 120 10.30 5.02 -13.76
N GLN A 121 10.18 4.36 -14.91
CA GLN A 121 9.21 3.28 -15.13
C GLN A 121 9.48 2.10 -14.19
N LEU A 122 10.75 1.70 -14.02
CA LEU A 122 11.14 0.66 -13.05
C LEU A 122 10.85 1.07 -11.61
N SER A 123 11.20 2.30 -11.24
CA SER A 123 10.94 2.83 -9.90
C SER A 123 9.45 2.80 -9.55
N VAL A 124 8.60 3.28 -10.45
CA VAL A 124 7.14 3.26 -10.25
C VAL A 124 6.60 1.83 -10.20
N PHE A 125 7.13 0.91 -11.02
CA PHE A 125 6.73 -0.50 -10.96
C PHE A 125 7.07 -1.14 -9.61
N VAL A 126 8.29 -0.95 -9.10
CA VAL A 126 8.71 -1.45 -7.77
C VAL A 126 7.87 -0.81 -6.68
N LEU A 127 7.67 0.52 -6.72
CA LEU A 127 6.80 1.22 -5.79
C LEU A 127 5.40 0.63 -5.78
N TYR A 128 4.83 0.30 -6.94
CA TYR A 128 3.51 -0.31 -7.02
C TYR A 128 3.45 -1.66 -6.29
N LEU A 129 4.48 -2.50 -6.42
CA LEU A 129 4.57 -3.77 -5.70
C LEU A 129 4.66 -3.56 -4.19
N LEU A 130 5.41 -2.54 -3.74
CA LEU A 130 5.49 -2.17 -2.32
C LEU A 130 4.16 -1.64 -1.78
N LEU A 131 3.45 -0.80 -2.53
CA LEU A 131 2.12 -0.31 -2.13
C LEU A 131 1.11 -1.46 -2.03
N LEU A 132 1.15 -2.41 -2.97
CA LEU A 132 0.30 -3.61 -2.94
C LEU A 132 0.65 -4.51 -1.75
N SER A 133 1.92 -4.77 -1.48
CA SER A 133 2.33 -5.61 -0.34
C SER A 133 1.90 -4.97 0.98
N GLN A 134 2.06 -3.65 1.12
CA GLN A 134 1.60 -2.88 2.28
C GLN A 134 0.08 -2.93 2.44
N ALA A 135 -0.69 -2.75 1.36
CA ALA A 135 -2.14 -2.85 1.41
C ALA A 135 -2.61 -4.24 1.85
N VAL A 136 -2.09 -5.31 1.24
CA VAL A 136 -2.50 -6.69 1.54
C VAL A 136 -2.14 -7.07 2.97
N THR A 137 -0.91 -6.81 3.39
CA THR A 137 -0.47 -7.12 4.75
C THR A 137 -1.22 -6.28 5.78
N GLY A 138 -1.45 -4.99 5.52
CA GLY A 138 -2.20 -4.09 6.39
C GLY A 138 -3.66 -4.51 6.58
N LEU A 139 -4.35 -4.93 5.51
CA LEU A 139 -5.72 -5.43 5.58
C LEU A 139 -5.83 -6.74 6.39
N PHE A 140 -4.84 -7.63 6.28
CA PHE A 140 -4.78 -8.82 7.11
C PHE A 140 -4.51 -8.48 8.59
N LEU A 141 -3.60 -7.53 8.84
CA LEU A 141 -3.29 -7.06 10.19
C LEU A 141 -4.49 -6.34 10.84
N ALA A 142 -5.29 -5.59 10.07
CA ALA A 142 -6.53 -5.00 10.56
C ALA A 142 -7.49 -6.07 11.13
N GLY A 143 -7.64 -7.20 10.43
CA GLY A 143 -8.46 -8.31 10.91
C GLY A 143 -7.85 -9.04 12.11
N SER A 144 -6.55 -9.28 12.11
CA SER A 144 -5.88 -10.02 13.20
C SER A 144 -5.58 -9.21 14.46
N ASP A 145 -5.57 -7.87 14.38
CA ASP A 145 -5.39 -6.97 15.54
C ASP A 145 -6.69 -6.38 16.07
N LEU A 146 -7.65 -6.08 15.18
CA LEU A 146 -8.86 -5.34 15.54
C LEU A 146 -10.16 -6.10 15.25
N PHE A 147 -10.09 -7.28 14.64
CA PHE A 147 -11.26 -8.01 14.11
C PHE A 147 -12.04 -7.22 13.05
N TRP A 148 -11.37 -6.30 12.35
CA TRP A 148 -11.99 -5.49 11.30
C TRP A 148 -11.92 -6.15 9.92
N PRO A 149 -12.78 -5.76 8.96
CA PRO A 149 -12.76 -6.30 7.59
C PRO A 149 -11.40 -6.16 6.89
N PRO A 150 -11.07 -7.03 5.91
CA PRO A 150 -11.95 -8.04 5.33
C PRO A 150 -11.97 -9.38 6.09
N VAL A 151 -10.90 -9.72 6.81
CA VAL A 151 -10.75 -11.05 7.45
C VAL A 151 -11.11 -11.09 8.93
N GLY A 152 -11.47 -9.95 9.52
CA GLY A 152 -11.72 -9.84 10.96
C GLY A 152 -12.74 -10.80 11.53
N HIS A 153 -13.85 -11.03 10.83
CA HIS A 153 -14.86 -12.00 11.23
C HIS A 153 -14.31 -13.44 11.26
N LEU A 154 -13.54 -13.83 10.25
CA LEU A 154 -12.89 -15.16 10.20
C LEU A 154 -11.90 -15.34 11.35
N ILE A 155 -11.11 -14.30 11.66
CA ILE A 155 -10.20 -14.34 12.80
C ILE A 155 -10.98 -14.45 14.11
N ALA A 156 -12.04 -13.66 14.27
CA ALA A 156 -12.84 -13.67 15.50
C ALA A 156 -13.54 -15.02 15.72
N GLU A 157 -14.10 -15.60 14.66
CA GLU A 157 -14.71 -16.94 14.68
C GLU A 157 -13.69 -18.01 15.05
N TRP A 158 -12.47 -17.90 14.53
CA TRP A 158 -11.42 -18.87 14.79
C TRP A 158 -10.92 -18.82 16.24
N ILE A 159 -10.69 -17.62 16.80
CA ILE A 159 -10.03 -17.49 18.11
C ILE A 159 -10.97 -17.35 19.30
N ALA A 160 -12.30 -17.26 19.10
CA ALA A 160 -13.23 -17.08 20.22
C ALA A 160 -13.19 -18.29 21.17
N ALA A 161 -13.11 -18.01 22.48
CA ALA A 161 -13.17 -19.07 23.49
C ALA A 161 -14.54 -19.78 23.50
N PRO A 162 -14.62 -21.04 23.97
CA PRO A 162 -15.90 -21.74 24.10
C PRO A 162 -16.93 -20.93 24.90
N GLY A 163 -18.10 -20.70 24.29
CA GLY A 163 -19.19 -19.93 24.90
C GLY A 163 -19.08 -18.41 24.73
N VAL A 164 -18.03 -17.90 24.06
CA VAL A 164 -17.90 -16.49 23.68
C VAL A 164 -18.41 -16.31 22.25
N ALA A 165 -19.31 -15.35 22.02
CA ALA A 165 -19.73 -15.03 20.66
C ALA A 165 -18.60 -14.27 19.93
N PRO A 166 -18.25 -14.62 18.68
CA PRO A 166 -17.20 -13.93 17.92
C PRO A 166 -17.38 -12.40 17.81
N ALA A 167 -18.63 -11.94 17.76
CA ALA A 167 -18.97 -10.52 17.68
C ALA A 167 -18.62 -9.73 18.95
N ASP A 168 -18.45 -10.42 20.09
CA ASP A 168 -18.15 -9.81 21.39
C ASP A 168 -16.64 -9.75 21.68
N LEU A 169 -15.79 -10.24 20.76
CA LEU A 169 -14.34 -10.18 20.94
C LEU A 169 -13.83 -8.73 20.94
N VAL A 170 -13.01 -8.43 21.93
CA VAL A 170 -12.38 -7.11 22.10
C VAL A 170 -10.87 -7.27 22.00
N PRO A 171 -10.17 -6.47 21.17
CA PRO A 171 -8.71 -6.49 21.10
C PRO A 171 -8.04 -6.41 22.47
N TYR A 172 -6.95 -7.13 22.66
CA TYR A 172 -6.20 -7.25 23.93
C TYR A 172 -6.94 -7.92 25.11
N ALA A 173 -8.20 -8.37 24.95
CA ALA A 173 -8.93 -9.10 25.99
C ALA A 173 -8.64 -10.62 25.95
N LYS A 174 -7.42 -11.02 26.33
CA LYS A 174 -6.97 -12.43 26.30
C LYS A 174 -7.94 -13.46 26.91
N PRO A 175 -8.68 -13.18 28.00
CA PRO A 175 -9.64 -14.14 28.55
C PRO A 175 -10.78 -14.53 27.61
N LEU A 176 -11.04 -13.74 26.56
CA LEU A 176 -12.08 -14.03 25.57
C LEU A 176 -11.59 -14.96 24.45
N TYR A 177 -10.31 -15.31 24.42
CA TYR A 177 -9.70 -16.07 23.33
C TYR A 177 -9.42 -17.51 23.74
N ASP A 178 -9.63 -18.43 22.81
CA ASP A 178 -9.08 -19.77 22.89
C ASP A 178 -7.53 -19.69 22.83
N PRO A 179 -6.80 -20.20 23.83
CA PRO A 179 -5.34 -20.05 23.87
C PRO A 179 -4.60 -20.76 22.74
N GLU A 180 -5.09 -21.90 22.27
CA GLU A 180 -4.47 -22.71 21.23
C GLU A 180 -4.65 -22.03 19.88
N HIS A 181 -5.89 -21.73 19.51
CA HIS A 181 -6.19 -21.03 18.25
C HIS A 181 -5.57 -19.63 18.21
N TYR A 182 -5.51 -18.92 19.35
CA TYR A 182 -4.82 -17.64 19.40
C TYR A 182 -3.30 -17.79 19.12
N ALA A 183 -2.65 -18.84 19.62
CA ALA A 183 -1.24 -19.10 19.35
C ALA A 183 -0.99 -19.46 17.88
N GLU A 184 -1.87 -20.25 17.27
CA GLU A 184 -1.83 -20.56 15.84
C GLU A 184 -2.00 -19.29 14.98
N MET A 185 -3.00 -18.46 15.29
CA MET A 185 -3.22 -17.19 14.61
C MET A 185 -2.01 -16.28 14.70
N ARG A 186 -1.38 -16.19 15.87
CA ARG A 186 -0.14 -15.42 16.07
C ARG A 186 1.01 -15.93 15.19
N SER A 187 1.10 -17.24 15.01
CA SER A 187 2.11 -17.88 14.15
C SER A 187 1.84 -17.58 12.67
N LEU A 188 0.58 -17.70 12.21
CA LEU A 188 0.15 -17.32 10.86
C LEU A 188 0.42 -15.85 10.57
N ARG A 189 0.19 -14.97 11.56
CA ARG A 189 0.35 -13.52 11.43
C ARG A 189 1.81 -13.07 11.33
N ALA A 190 2.74 -13.81 11.94
CA ALA A 190 4.15 -13.44 12.05
C ALA A 190 4.80 -12.98 10.72
N PRO A 191 4.67 -13.70 9.58
CA PRO A 191 5.22 -13.23 8.30
C PRO A 191 4.58 -11.93 7.80
N PHE A 192 3.28 -11.71 8.03
CA PHE A 192 2.59 -10.49 7.60
C PHE A 192 3.09 -9.26 8.36
N ILE A 193 3.26 -9.37 9.69
CA ILE A 193 3.79 -8.26 10.47
C ILE A 193 5.25 -7.95 10.10
N SER A 194 6.08 -8.98 9.90
CA SER A 194 7.45 -8.79 9.45
C SER A 194 7.50 -8.07 8.11
N LEU A 195 6.73 -8.52 7.11
CA LEU A 195 6.69 -7.87 5.80
C LEU A 195 6.12 -6.45 5.88
N HIS A 196 5.10 -6.21 6.71
CA HIS A 196 4.48 -4.89 6.84
C HIS A 196 5.45 -3.87 7.47
N VAL A 197 6.12 -4.25 8.57
CA VAL A 197 7.05 -3.38 9.30
C VAL A 197 8.34 -3.20 8.52
N TYR A 198 9.03 -4.28 8.14
CA TYR A 198 10.32 -4.18 7.46
C TYR A 198 10.17 -3.69 6.02
N GLY A 199 9.09 -4.05 5.32
CA GLY A 199 8.81 -3.53 3.98
C GLY A 199 8.55 -2.03 3.93
N PHE A 200 8.49 -1.37 5.10
CA PHE A 200 8.28 0.06 5.23
C PHE A 200 9.46 0.79 5.90
N TYR A 201 10.13 0.17 6.88
CA TYR A 201 11.23 0.79 7.65
C TYR A 201 12.64 0.31 7.29
N ALA A 202 12.79 -0.73 6.47
CA ALA A 202 14.11 -1.20 5.99
C ALA A 202 14.54 -0.46 4.71
#